data_AF-A0A132GSP6-F1
#
_entry.id   AF-A0A132GSP6-F1
#
_cell.length_a   1.000
_cell.length_b   1.000
_cell.length_c   1.000
_cell.angle_alpha   90.00
_cell.angle_beta   90.00
_cell.angle_gamma   90.00
#
_symmetry.space_group_name_H-M   'P 1'
#
loop_
_entity.id
_entity.type
_entity.pdbx_description
1 polymer ?
#
loop_
_entity_poly.entity_id
_entity_poly.type
_entity_poly.pdbx_seq_one_letter_code
_entity_poly.pdbx_strand_id
1 'polypeptide(L)' 'RLYYTSASADAHKFIVVVEDSNGNSQTLTFNFNNENKKDENED' A
#
# COMPACT_ATOMS: atom_id res chain seq x y z
N ARG A 1 -0.53 -14.68 -5.53
CA ARG A 1 0.24 -13.97 -4.49
C ARG A 1 1.10 -12.93 -5.20
N LEU A 2 1.15 -11.70 -4.69
CA LEU A 2 2.02 -10.64 -5.21
C LEU A 2 3.19 -10.47 -4.23
N TYR A 3 4.42 -10.45 -4.76
CA TYR A 3 5.64 -10.20 -3.98
C TYR A 3 6.23 -8.88 -4.45
N TYR A 4 6.18 -7.88 -3.57
CA TYR A 4 6.76 -6.55 -3.80
C TYR A 4 8.00 -6.40 -2.94
N THR A 5 9.14 -6.08 -3.57
CA THR A 5 10.39 -5.77 -2.88
C THR A 5 10.60 -4.26 -2.99
N SER A 6 10.56 -3.54 -1.87
CA SER A 6 10.89 -2.11 -1.87
C SER A 6 12.38 -1.90 -2.18
N ALA A 7 12.67 -0.83 -2.92
CA ALA A 7 14.05 -0.43 -3.24
C ALA A 7 14.66 0.49 -2.17
N SER A 8 13.82 1.07 -1.29
CA SER A 8 14.24 1.93 -0.19
C SER A 8 13.34 1.73 1.03
N ALA A 9 13.65 2.46 2.11
CA ALA A 9 12.84 2.54 3.33
C ALA A 9 11.81 3.68 3.30
N ASP A 10 11.73 4.42 2.19
CA ASP A 10 10.80 5.54 2.04
C ASP A 10 9.34 5.07 2.06
N ALA A 11 8.40 6.00 2.20
CA ALA A 11 6.99 5.70 2.05
C ALA A 11 6.67 5.27 0.61
N HIS A 12 6.00 4.13 0.45
CA HIS A 12 5.57 3.62 -0.84
C HIS A 12 4.05 3.60 -0.93
N LYS A 13 3.51 4.11 -2.04
CA LYS A 13 2.08 4.05 -2.34
C LYS A 13 1.87 3.60 -3.78
N PHE A 14 1.13 2.51 -3.96
CA PHE A 14 0.73 2.05 -5.29
C PHE A 14 -0.65 1.42 -5.25
N ILE A 15 -1.29 1.37 -6.41
CA ILE A 15 -2.57 0.70 -6.59
C ILE A 15 -2.38 -0.57 -7.41
N VAL A 16 -3.20 -1.57 -7.12
CA VAL A 16 -3.39 -2.75 -7.95
C VAL A 16 -4.84 -2.73 -8.40
N VAL A 17 -5.06 -2.80 -9.70
CA VAL A 17 -6.40 -2.92 -10.28
C VAL A 17 -6.56 -4.35 -10.77
N VAL A 18 -7.63 -5.02 -10.33
CA VAL A 18 -8.03 -6.35 -10.81
C VAL A 18 -9.25 -6.14 -11.69
N GLU A 19 -9.12 -6.48 -12.97
CA GLU A 19 -10.20 -6.38 -13.97
C GLU A 19 -10.73 -7.78 -14.30
N ASP A 20 -12.05 -7.91 -14.45
CA ASP A 20 -12.68 -9.14 -14.91
C ASP A 20 -13.09 -9.06 -16.40
N SER A 21 -13.52 -10.19 -16.97
CA SER A 21 -13.95 -10.27 -18.38
C SER A 21 -15.29 -9.59 -18.68
N ASN A 22 -16.04 -9.20 -17.65
CA ASN A 22 -17.34 -8.56 -17.78
C ASN A 22 -17.22 -7.02 -17.76
N GLY A 23 -15.98 -6.49 -17.71
CA GLY A 23 -15.69 -5.07 -17.65
C GLY A 23 -15.77 -4.46 -16.25
N ASN A 24 -15.86 -5.29 -15.20
CA ASN A 24 -15.77 -4.79 -13.83
C ASN A 24 -14.31 -4.64 -13.41
N SER A 25 -14.05 -3.74 -12.45
CA SER A 25 -12.75 -3.61 -11.82
C SER A 25 -12.84 -3.43 -10.31
N GLN A 26 -11.83 -3.94 -9.61
CA GLN A 26 -11.60 -3.70 -8.19
C GLN A 26 -10.23 -3.06 -8.00
N THR A 27 -10.21 -1.89 -7.34
CA THR A 27 -8.98 -1.19 -7.00
C THR A 27 -8.56 -1.47 -5.56
N LEU A 28 -7.33 -1.91 -5.38
CA LEU A 28 -6.68 -2.14 -4.09
C LEU A 28 -5.57 -1.10 -3.93
N THR A 29 -5.57 -0.36 -2.83
CA THR A 29 -4.51 0.61 -2.52
C THR A 29 -3.60 0.05 -1.44
N PHE A 30 -2.30 0.03 -1.72
CA PHE A 30 -1.28 -0.38 -0.78
C PHE A 30 -0.45 0.84 -0.37
N ASN A 31 -0.30 1.02 0.94
CA ASN A 31 0.56 2.04 1.53
C ASN A 31 1.53 1.32 2.47
N PHE A 32 2.83 1.42 2.21
CA PHE A 32 3.89 0.84 3.02
C PHE A 32 4.79 1.95 3.58
N ASN A 33 5.41 1.67 4.74
CA ASN A 33 6.35 2.58 5.41
C ASN A 33 5.77 3.98 5.70
N ASN A 34 4.45 4.09 5.86
CA ASN A 34 3.86 5.33 6.33
C ASN A 34 3.91 5.30 7.86
N GLU A 35 4.76 6.14 8.46
CA GLU A 35 4.85 6.34 9.90
C GLU A 35 3.47 6.79 10.42
N ASN A 36 2.71 5.88 11.02
CA ASN A 36 1.86 6.30 12.12
C ASN A 36 2.81 6.52 13.30
N LYS A 37 3.52 7.65 13.33
CA LYS A 37 3.98 8.23 14.58
C LYS A 37 2.73 8.56 15.38
N LYS A 38 2.18 7.56 16.08
CA LYS A 38 1.63 7.85 17.40
C LYS A 38 2.86 8.15 18.22
N ASP A 39 3.17 9.43 18.36
CA ASP A 39 4.20 9.90 19.27
C ASP A 39 3.98 9.21 20.62
N GLU A 40 4.88 8.31 21.00
CA GLU A 40 4.97 7.74 22.34
C GLU A 40 5.54 8.79 23.31
N ASN A 41 4.95 9.99 23.31
CA ASN A 41 5.16 11.03 24.31
C ASN A 41 3.85 11.22 25.08
N GLU A 42 3.43 10.20 25.84
CA GLU A 42 2.61 10.40 27.04
C GLU A 42 3.54 10.25 28.23
N ASP A 43 4.15 11.37 28.65
CA ASP A 43 4.67 11.58 30.00
C ASP A 43 3.52 12.02 30.93
#